data_AF-A0A926E9S8-F1
#
_entry.id   AF-A0A926E9S8-F1
#
_cell.length_a   1.000
_cell.length_b   1.000
_cell.length_c   1.000
_cell.angle_alpha   90.00
_cell.angle_beta   90.00
_cell.angle_gamma   90.00
#
_symmetry.space_group_name_H-M   'P 1'
#
loop_
_entity.id
_entity.type
_entity.pdbx_description
1 polymer ?
#
loop_
_entity_poly.entity_id
_entity_poly.type
_entity_poly.pdbx_seq_one_letter_code
_entity_poly.pdbx_strand_id
1 'polypeptide(L)'
;MEFKDFVQILHPIIGGSSSQGAFVKTLFEVIVTEDGQSALDEQSEVTYRSYFNGQTGISRIAKKISPYIETENFVSYIHDFSDETVLSLCDSFREYLPEIDSFNAGRQLADLFLSILKNAAGTKRKSPASSEDDAEPIEAEVVDDDEPSGAAQNDKKMTVIQQQINVIQNGEKNFNLTNNGTMNFNF
;
A
#
# COMPACT_ATOMS: atom_id res chain seq x y z
N MET A 1 4.06 -0.09 14.68
CA MET A 1 4.95 0.63 13.75
C MET A 1 4.38 0.57 12.34
N GLU A 2 4.50 1.64 11.54
CA GLU A 2 4.15 1.60 10.11
C GLU A 2 5.35 1.13 9.26
N PHE A 3 5.10 0.69 8.02
CA PHE A 3 6.17 0.22 7.13
C PHE A 3 7.24 1.29 6.86
N LYS A 4 6.84 2.55 6.67
CA LYS A 4 7.78 3.65 6.41
C LYS A 4 8.79 3.80 7.56
N ASP A 5 8.34 3.68 8.81
CA ASP A 5 9.17 3.87 9.99
C ASP A 5 10.17 2.71 10.08
N PHE A 6 9.70 1.48 9.86
CA PHE A 6 10.53 0.29 9.83
C PHE A 6 11.69 0.39 8.84
N VAL A 7 11.41 0.77 7.58
CA VAL A 7 12.44 0.85 6.55
C VAL A 7 13.36 2.06 6.71
N GLN A 8 12.87 3.16 7.28
CA GLN A 8 13.68 4.34 7.58
C GLN A 8 14.65 4.11 8.74
N ILE A 9 14.32 3.23 9.69
CA ILE A 9 15.26 2.79 10.74
C ILE A 9 16.30 1.82 10.16
N LEU A 10 15.90 0.89 9.27
CA LEU A 10 16.84 -0.09 8.70
C LEU A 10 17.84 0.51 7.71
N HIS A 11 17.40 1.42 6.83
CA HIS A 11 18.20 1.87 5.69
C HIS A 11 19.56 2.47 6.06
N PRO A 12 19.70 3.31 7.10
CA PRO A 12 21.01 3.82 7.52
C PRO A 12 21.98 2.75 8.02
N ILE A 13 21.49 1.59 8.42
CA ILE A 13 22.28 0.53 9.08
C ILE A 13 22.67 -0.55 8.07
N ILE A 14 21.71 -1.02 7.26
CA ILE A 14 21.88 -2.14 6.32
C ILE A 14 21.58 -1.78 4.86
N GLY A 15 21.13 -0.56 4.57
CA GLY A 15 20.83 -0.12 3.22
C GLY A 15 22.06 0.18 2.36
N GLY A 16 23.22 0.38 2.98
CA GLY A 16 24.48 0.66 2.28
C GLY A 16 24.35 1.85 1.31
N SER A 17 24.86 1.69 0.09
CA SER A 17 24.77 2.71 -0.97
C SER A 17 23.51 2.60 -1.84
N SER A 18 22.58 1.69 -1.51
CA SER A 18 21.38 1.47 -2.31
C SER A 18 20.42 2.66 -2.25
N SER A 19 19.73 2.92 -3.37
CA SER A 19 18.63 3.89 -3.38
C SER A 19 17.53 3.42 -2.43
N GLN A 20 16.74 4.36 -1.89
CA GLN A 20 15.59 4.02 -1.04
C GLN A 20 14.62 3.05 -1.73
N GLY A 21 14.42 3.21 -3.05
CA GLY A 21 13.55 2.33 -3.83
C GLY A 21 14.15 0.94 -4.01
N ALA A 22 15.44 0.85 -4.34
CA ALA A 22 16.16 -0.41 -4.46
C ALA A 22 16.17 -1.16 -3.12
N PHE A 23 16.46 -0.47 -2.01
CA PHE A 23 16.46 -1.06 -0.68
C PHE A 23 15.10 -1.67 -0.31
N VAL A 24 14.02 -0.90 -0.51
CA VAL A 24 12.66 -1.40 -0.23
C VAL A 24 12.34 -2.62 -1.10
N LYS A 25 12.73 -2.62 -2.38
CA LYS A 25 12.55 -3.79 -3.25
C LYS A 25 13.28 -4.99 -2.65
N THR A 26 14.55 -4.84 -2.28
CA THR A 26 15.34 -5.91 -1.65
C THR A 26 14.67 -6.47 -0.40
N LEU A 27 14.12 -5.63 0.49
CA LEU A 27 13.41 -6.14 1.67
C LEU A 27 12.20 -7.02 1.31
N PHE A 28 11.44 -6.63 0.29
CA PHE A 28 10.34 -7.46 -0.21
C PHE A 28 10.84 -8.74 -0.89
N GLU A 29 11.90 -8.66 -1.69
CA GLU A 29 12.50 -9.81 -2.37
C GLU A 29 13.04 -10.84 -1.36
N VAL A 30 13.64 -10.38 -0.28
CA VAL A 30 14.21 -11.22 0.78
C VAL A 30 13.13 -11.96 1.58
N ILE A 31 12.01 -11.30 1.92
CA ILE A 31 10.98 -11.93 2.78
C ILE A 31 10.07 -12.90 2.03
N VAL A 32 10.09 -12.91 0.69
CA VAL A 32 9.28 -13.82 -0.12
C VAL A 32 10.10 -14.99 -0.65
N THR A 33 9.42 -16.08 -1.00
CA THR A 33 10.02 -17.18 -1.76
C THR A 33 10.29 -16.78 -3.22
N GLU A 34 11.04 -17.61 -3.94
CA GLU A 34 11.31 -17.41 -5.38
C GLU A 34 10.02 -17.26 -6.20
N ASP A 35 8.96 -18.01 -5.87
CA ASP A 35 7.65 -17.93 -6.52
C ASP A 35 6.96 -16.56 -6.33
N GLY A 36 7.27 -15.86 -5.23
CA GLY A 36 6.73 -14.55 -4.90
C GLY A 36 7.35 -13.39 -5.67
N GLN A 37 8.51 -13.60 -6.31
CA GLN A 37 9.27 -12.53 -6.98
C GLN A 37 8.50 -11.88 -8.13
N SER A 38 7.72 -12.67 -8.88
CA SER A 38 6.89 -12.17 -9.98
C SER A 38 5.87 -11.10 -9.55
N ALA A 39 5.41 -11.13 -8.30
CA ALA A 39 4.49 -10.12 -7.75
C ALA A 39 5.18 -8.77 -7.45
N LEU A 40 6.51 -8.76 -7.36
CA LEU A 40 7.34 -7.59 -7.06
C LEU A 40 7.78 -6.86 -8.34
N ASP A 41 8.03 -7.58 -9.42
CA ASP A 41 8.50 -6.98 -10.67
C ASP A 41 7.45 -6.13 -11.40
N GLU A 42 6.18 -6.22 -10.99
CA GLU A 42 5.13 -5.32 -11.48
C GLU A 42 5.30 -3.85 -11.04
N GLN A 43 6.07 -3.60 -9.99
CA GLN A 43 6.21 -2.27 -9.40
C GLN A 43 7.47 -1.56 -9.89
N SER A 44 7.35 -0.25 -10.15
CA SER A 44 8.49 0.58 -10.53
C SER A 44 9.35 0.95 -9.32
N GLU A 45 10.63 1.28 -9.55
CA GLU A 45 11.51 1.81 -8.49
C GLU A 45 10.93 3.06 -7.81
N VAL A 46 10.25 3.93 -8.58
CA VAL A 46 9.58 5.12 -8.05
C VAL A 46 8.50 4.74 -7.04
N THR A 47 7.74 3.67 -7.31
CA THR A 47 6.71 3.14 -6.40
C THR A 47 7.33 2.63 -5.11
N TYR A 48 8.42 1.86 -5.20
CA TYR A 48 9.14 1.39 -4.02
C TYR A 48 9.69 2.54 -3.17
N ARG A 49 10.23 3.57 -3.81
CA ARG A 49 10.65 4.80 -3.11
C ARG A 49 9.47 5.52 -2.44
N SER A 50 8.28 5.53 -3.04
CA SER A 50 7.09 6.10 -2.39
C SER A 50 6.66 5.32 -1.14
N TYR A 51 6.88 4.00 -1.08
CA TYR A 51 6.67 3.21 0.14
C TYR A 51 7.66 3.61 1.24
N PHE A 52 8.94 3.79 0.90
CA PHE A 52 9.96 4.27 1.83
C PHE A 52 9.57 5.59 2.48
N ASN A 53 9.07 6.53 1.67
CA ASN A 53 8.70 7.87 2.12
C ASN A 53 7.30 7.93 2.76
N GLY A 54 6.56 6.82 2.81
CA GLY A 54 5.18 6.80 3.32
C GLY A 54 4.18 7.57 2.48
N GLN A 55 4.51 7.94 1.24
CA GLN A 55 3.59 8.63 0.32
C GLN A 55 2.49 7.71 -0.20
N THR A 56 2.80 6.42 -0.31
CA THR A 56 1.87 5.38 -0.74
C THR A 56 1.90 4.25 0.28
N GLY A 57 0.73 3.72 0.64
CA GLY A 57 0.62 2.56 1.51
C GLY A 57 0.94 1.24 0.80
N ILE A 58 1.40 0.25 1.55
CA ILE A 58 1.82 -1.06 1.02
C ILE A 58 0.69 -2.12 0.98
N SER A 59 -0.58 -1.75 1.22
CA SER A 59 -1.67 -2.73 1.34
C SER A 59 -1.85 -3.63 0.12
N ARG A 60 -1.65 -3.09 -1.10
CA ARG A 60 -1.81 -3.87 -2.33
C ARG A 60 -0.68 -4.89 -2.50
N ILE A 61 0.57 -4.47 -2.33
CA ILE A 61 1.72 -5.37 -2.45
C ILE A 61 1.71 -6.42 -1.33
N ALA A 62 1.39 -6.01 -0.09
CA ALA A 62 1.26 -6.92 1.04
C ALA A 62 0.25 -8.05 0.76
N LYS A 63 -0.94 -7.73 0.24
CA LYS A 63 -1.94 -8.75 -0.15
C LYS A 63 -1.44 -9.73 -1.20
N LYS A 64 -0.68 -9.22 -2.18
CA LYS A 64 -0.17 -10.05 -3.29
C LYS A 64 0.89 -11.03 -2.81
N ILE A 65 1.80 -10.57 -1.95
CA ILE A 65 2.93 -11.38 -1.51
C ILE A 65 2.59 -12.30 -0.34
N SER A 66 1.48 -12.06 0.38
CA SER A 66 1.07 -12.86 1.55
C SER A 66 1.20 -14.38 1.41
N PRO A 67 0.84 -15.02 0.28
CA PRO A 67 0.96 -16.47 0.13
C PRO A 67 2.40 -16.98 0.03
N TYR A 68 3.36 -16.09 -0.21
CA TYR A 68 4.75 -16.40 -0.54
C TYR A 68 5.71 -15.95 0.56
N ILE A 69 5.23 -15.47 1.70
CA ILE A 69 6.11 -14.99 2.77
C ILE A 69 6.78 -16.15 3.47
N GLU A 70 8.12 -16.11 3.53
CA GLU A 70 8.97 -17.03 4.27
C GLU A 70 9.90 -16.23 5.18
N THR A 71 9.53 -16.12 6.46
CA THR A 71 10.25 -15.29 7.43
C THR A 71 11.68 -15.75 7.66
N GLU A 72 11.98 -17.04 7.49
CA GLU A 72 13.33 -17.58 7.66
C GLU A 72 14.32 -17.00 6.63
N ASN A 73 13.86 -16.63 5.42
CA ASN A 73 14.72 -15.95 4.43
C ASN A 73 15.17 -14.58 4.95
N PHE A 74 14.27 -13.86 5.63
CA PHE A 74 14.62 -12.59 6.26
C PHE A 74 15.52 -12.78 7.47
N VAL A 75 15.33 -13.85 8.26
CA VAL A 75 16.24 -14.19 9.37
C VAL A 75 17.66 -14.43 8.84
N SER A 76 17.81 -15.25 7.80
CA SER A 76 19.09 -15.50 7.15
C SER A 76 19.74 -14.22 6.63
N TYR A 77 18.96 -13.36 5.97
CA TYR A 77 19.45 -12.06 5.49
C TYR A 77 20.01 -11.18 6.61
N ILE A 78 19.38 -11.16 7.79
CA ILE A 78 19.91 -10.41 8.95
C ILE A 78 21.18 -11.07 9.51
N HIS A 79 21.25 -12.40 9.53
CA HIS A 79 22.43 -13.12 10.02
C HIS A 79 23.68 -12.97 9.13
N ASP A 80 23.52 -12.56 7.87
CA ASP A 80 24.64 -12.32 6.96
C ASP A 80 25.39 -11.01 7.24
N PHE A 81 24.85 -10.12 8.09
CA PHE A 81 25.51 -8.90 8.54
C PHE A 81 26.47 -9.17 9.71
N SER A 82 27.45 -8.30 9.91
CA SER A 82 28.41 -8.46 11.03
C SER A 82 27.72 -8.27 12.38
N ASP A 83 28.31 -8.85 13.43
CA ASP A 83 27.83 -8.72 14.81
C ASP A 83 27.63 -7.25 15.20
N GLU A 84 28.54 -6.35 14.82
CA GLU A 84 28.43 -4.92 15.10
C GLU A 84 27.23 -4.28 14.39
N THR A 85 26.96 -4.67 13.14
CA THR A 85 25.78 -4.21 12.40
C THR A 85 24.51 -4.73 13.05
N VAL A 86 24.47 -6.00 13.47
CA VAL A 86 23.32 -6.58 14.18
C VAL A 86 23.09 -5.90 15.53
N LEU A 87 24.14 -5.57 16.28
CA LEU A 87 24.02 -4.78 17.52
C LEU A 87 23.44 -3.39 17.26
N SER A 88 23.86 -2.72 16.17
CA SER A 88 23.31 -1.43 15.76
C SER A 88 21.81 -1.52 15.42
N LEU A 89 21.38 -2.62 14.80
CA LEU A 89 19.96 -2.93 14.60
C LEU A 89 19.24 -3.10 15.94
N CYS A 90 19.80 -3.89 16.87
CA CYS A 90 19.21 -4.11 18.19
C CYS A 90 18.98 -2.79 18.94
N ASP A 91 19.99 -1.92 18.98
CA ASP A 91 19.89 -0.63 19.64
C ASP A 91 18.82 0.27 19.02
N SER A 92 18.74 0.29 17.68
CA SER A 92 17.79 1.13 16.94
C SER A 92 16.35 0.65 17.05
N PHE A 93 16.13 -0.65 17.28
CA PHE A 93 14.80 -1.25 17.40
C PHE A 93 14.35 -1.49 18.84
N ARG A 94 15.19 -1.25 19.85
CA ARG A 94 14.90 -1.57 21.26
C ARG A 94 13.65 -0.86 21.80
N GLU A 95 13.31 0.32 21.29
CA GLU A 95 12.06 1.02 21.64
C GLU A 95 10.81 0.22 21.26
N TYR A 96 10.88 -0.55 20.17
CA TYR A 96 9.76 -1.32 19.63
C TYR A 96 9.83 -2.81 19.96
N LEU A 97 11.05 -3.31 20.20
CA LEU A 97 11.37 -4.70 20.50
C LEU A 97 12.27 -4.73 21.75
N PRO A 98 11.72 -4.60 22.97
CA PRO A 98 12.52 -4.43 24.19
C PRO A 98 13.45 -5.61 24.49
N GLU A 99 13.07 -6.81 24.04
CA GLU A 99 13.81 -8.06 24.25
C GLU A 99 14.81 -8.36 23.12
N ILE A 100 15.02 -7.43 22.17
CA ILE A 100 15.93 -7.65 21.05
C ILE A 100 17.39 -7.72 21.49
N ASP A 101 18.05 -8.78 21.04
CA ASP A 101 19.48 -9.03 21.21
C ASP A 101 20.08 -9.66 19.95
N SER A 102 21.41 -9.82 19.92
CA SER A 102 22.13 -10.35 18.76
C SER A 102 21.77 -11.79 18.40
N PHE A 103 21.21 -12.57 19.33
CA PHE A 103 20.84 -13.97 19.10
C PHE A 103 19.43 -14.10 18.51
N ASN A 104 18.56 -13.13 18.76
CA ASN A 104 17.16 -13.16 18.33
C ASN A 104 16.79 -12.07 17.32
N ALA A 105 17.72 -11.16 16.97
CA ALA A 105 17.48 -10.00 16.11
C ALA A 105 16.83 -10.36 14.77
N GLY A 106 17.37 -11.35 14.06
CA GLY A 106 16.81 -11.80 12.78
C GLY A 106 15.35 -12.23 12.93
N ARG A 107 15.04 -13.03 13.97
CA ARG A 107 13.69 -13.50 14.24
C ARG A 107 12.74 -12.37 14.61
N GLN A 108 13.13 -11.48 15.53
CA GLN A 108 12.28 -10.39 15.95
C GLN A 108 12.01 -9.37 14.84
N LEU A 109 13.01 -9.07 14.01
CA LEU A 109 12.83 -8.18 12.86
C LEU A 109 11.95 -8.82 11.78
N ALA A 110 12.11 -10.12 11.51
CA ALA A 110 11.26 -10.84 10.58
C ALA A 110 9.80 -10.89 11.06
N ASP A 111 9.57 -11.19 12.35
CA ASP A 111 8.23 -11.21 12.94
C ASP A 111 7.59 -9.81 12.96
N LEU A 112 8.38 -8.76 13.25
CA LEU A 112 7.93 -7.37 13.15
C LEU A 112 7.55 -7.03 11.69
N PHE A 113 8.38 -7.38 10.71
CA PHE A 113 8.09 -7.11 9.31
C PHE A 113 6.83 -7.87 8.85
N LEU A 114 6.70 -9.15 9.20
CA LEU A 114 5.49 -9.94 8.93
C LEU A 114 4.24 -9.30 9.54
N SER A 115 4.33 -8.80 10.78
CA SER A 115 3.21 -8.13 11.44
C SER A 115 2.78 -6.86 10.68
N ILE A 116 3.74 -6.07 10.20
CA ILE A 116 3.49 -4.88 9.38
C ILE A 116 2.79 -5.25 8.07
N LEU A 117 3.26 -6.31 7.39
CA LEU A 117 2.66 -6.80 6.15
C LEU A 117 1.22 -7.29 6.37
N LYS A 118 0.99 -8.10 7.41
CA LYS A 118 -0.35 -8.59 7.77
C LYS A 118 -1.31 -7.43 8.07
N ASN A 119 -0.85 -6.45 8.84
CA ASN A 119 -1.65 -5.27 9.15
C ASN A 119 -1.97 -4.48 7.87
N ALA A 120 -0.97 -4.23 7.02
CA ALA A 120 -1.19 -3.54 5.75
C ALA A 120 -2.16 -4.27 4.82
N ALA A 121 -2.06 -5.61 4.76
CA ALA A 121 -2.97 -6.44 3.97
C ALA A 121 -4.39 -6.46 4.55
N GLY A 122 -4.53 -6.41 5.87
CA GLY A 122 -5.82 -6.34 6.57
C GLY A 122 -6.53 -5.00 6.44
N THR A 123 -5.81 -3.92 6.17
CA THR A 123 -6.39 -2.59 5.98
C THR A 123 -7.36 -2.59 4.80
N LYS A 124 -8.66 -2.54 5.12
CA LYS A 124 -9.69 -2.15 4.15
C LYS A 124 -9.43 -0.69 3.79
N ARG A 125 -9.47 -0.37 2.49
CA ARG A 125 -9.43 1.03 2.03
C ARG A 125 -10.48 1.79 2.84
N LYS A 126 -10.06 2.80 3.61
CA LYS A 126 -10.99 3.82 4.08
C LYS A 126 -11.54 4.44 2.79
N SER A 127 -12.83 4.25 2.51
CA SER A 127 -13.51 5.05 1.51
C SER A 127 -13.21 6.52 1.83
N PRO A 128 -13.01 7.39 0.82
CA PRO A 128 -12.96 8.81 1.11
C PRO A 128 -14.23 9.13 1.89
N ALA A 129 -14.07 9.71 3.09
CA ALA A 129 -15.20 10.18 3.85
C ALA A 129 -15.93 11.20 2.98
N SER A 130 -17.10 10.84 2.47
CA SER A 130 -18.10 11.85 2.15
C SER A 130 -18.35 12.57 3.47
N SER A 131 -17.96 13.83 3.53
CA SER A 131 -18.44 14.74 4.56
C SER A 131 -19.93 14.90 4.32
N GLU A 132 -20.73 14.09 5.00
CA GLU A 132 -22.17 14.28 5.07
C GLU A 132 -22.55 14.52 6.53
N ASP A 133 -22.91 15.78 6.69
CA ASP A 133 -23.59 16.49 7.73
C ASP A 133 -24.64 15.67 8.50
N ASP A 134 -24.81 16.12 9.73
CA ASP A 134 -25.77 15.73 10.74
C ASP A 134 -27.20 15.58 10.19
N ALA A 135 -27.79 14.38 10.30
CA ALA A 135 -29.24 14.21 10.23
C ALA A 135 -29.66 12.90 10.91
N GLU A 136 -30.37 13.02 12.03
CA GLU A 136 -30.94 11.93 12.81
C GLU A 136 -31.92 11.04 12.01
N PRO A 137 -32.10 9.76 12.39
CA PRO A 137 -33.06 8.87 11.75
C PRO A 137 -34.48 9.18 12.24
N ILE A 138 -35.34 9.65 11.35
CA ILE A 138 -36.79 9.67 11.60
C ILE A 138 -37.40 8.32 11.19
N GLU A 139 -38.07 7.66 12.13
CA GLU A 139 -38.89 6.49 11.87
C GLU A 139 -40.18 6.90 11.14
N ALA A 140 -40.52 6.20 10.05
CA ALA A 140 -41.78 6.41 9.35
C ALA A 140 -42.64 5.14 9.46
N GLU A 141 -43.74 5.24 10.23
CA GLU A 141 -44.85 4.30 10.19
C GLU A 141 -45.47 4.27 8.78
N VAL A 142 -45.79 3.06 8.32
CA VAL A 142 -46.51 2.81 7.08
C VAL A 142 -48.01 2.88 7.32
N VAL A 143 -48.69 3.80 6.64
CA VAL A 143 -50.14 3.77 6.45
C VAL A 143 -50.44 3.89 4.96
N ASP A 144 -50.93 2.79 4.40
CA ASP A 144 -51.52 2.67 3.06
C ASP A 144 -52.84 3.45 2.99
N ASP A 145 -53.04 4.25 1.93
CA ASP A 145 -54.33 4.36 1.24
C ASP A 145 -54.20 5.11 -0.10
N ASP A 146 -54.64 4.39 -1.15
CA ASP A 146 -55.25 4.75 -2.44
C ASP A 146 -54.68 5.82 -3.42
N GLU A 147 -54.50 5.33 -4.67
CA GLU A 147 -54.13 5.93 -5.97
C GLU A 147 -54.99 7.14 -6.46
N PRO A 148 -54.72 7.75 -7.64
CA PRO A 148 -53.46 8.10 -8.34
C PRO A 148 -53.44 9.60 -8.75
N SER A 149 -52.27 10.12 -9.15
CA SER A 149 -52.08 11.12 -10.24
C SER A 149 -50.88 12.03 -9.95
N GLY A 150 -50.09 12.31 -11.00
CA GLY A 150 -49.27 13.51 -11.05
C GLY A 150 -47.84 13.23 -11.49
N ALA A 151 -47.51 13.68 -12.70
CA ALA A 151 -46.18 13.64 -13.29
C ALA A 151 -45.10 14.15 -12.32
N ALA A 152 -44.08 13.33 -12.07
CA ALA A 152 -42.82 13.76 -11.46
C ALA A 152 -41.69 13.52 -12.46
N GLN A 153 -41.10 14.62 -12.93
CA GLN A 153 -39.86 14.63 -13.68
C GLN A 153 -38.77 14.01 -12.81
N ASN A 154 -38.17 12.94 -13.31
CA ASN A 154 -37.11 12.22 -12.62
C ASN A 154 -35.78 12.84 -13.09
N ASP A 155 -35.19 13.70 -12.27
CA ASP A 155 -33.85 14.27 -12.49
C ASP A 155 -32.78 13.18 -12.34
N LYS A 156 -32.66 12.35 -13.37
CA LYS A 156 -31.58 11.37 -13.50
C LYS A 156 -30.30 12.12 -13.91
N LYS A 157 -29.44 12.41 -12.92
CA LYS A 157 -28.04 12.77 -13.18
C LYS A 157 -27.36 11.60 -13.89
N MET A 158 -27.08 11.75 -15.19
CA MET A 158 -26.36 10.77 -15.99
C MET A 158 -24.89 11.21 -16.12
N THR A 159 -23.97 10.50 -15.45
CA THR A 159 -22.53 10.73 -15.58
C THR A 159 -22.00 9.93 -16.77
N VAL A 160 -21.43 10.62 -17.75
CA VAL A 160 -20.81 9.99 -18.94
C VAL A 160 -19.29 10.13 -18.82
N ILE A 161 -18.58 9.00 -18.78
CA ILE A 161 -17.11 8.96 -18.80
C ILE A 161 -16.67 8.78 -20.25
N GLN A 162 -15.98 9.77 -20.81
CA GLN A 162 -15.48 9.72 -22.19
C GLN A 162 -13.96 9.55 -22.18
N GLN A 163 -13.48 8.38 -22.59
CA GLN A 163 -12.04 8.12 -22.75
C GLN A 163 -11.64 8.46 -24.18
N GLN A 164 -10.98 9.60 -24.38
CA GLN A 164 -10.33 9.93 -25.65
C GLN A 164 -8.82 9.67 -25.52
N ILE A 165 -8.27 8.84 -26.41
CA ILE A 165 -6.84 8.55 -26.48
C ILE A 165 -6.26 9.44 -27.58
N ASN A 166 -5.42 10.40 -27.20
CA ASN A 166 -4.66 11.19 -28.17
C ASN A 166 -3.29 10.54 -28.36
N VAL A 167 -3.03 10.03 -29.56
CA VAL A 167 -1.71 9.50 -29.94
C VAL A 167 -0.94 10.59 -30.65
N ILE A 168 0.17 11.05 -30.05
CA ILE A 168 1.11 11.98 -30.69
C ILE A 168 2.35 11.19 -31.06
N GLN A 169 2.64 11.08 -32.37
CA GLN A 169 3.80 10.34 -32.88
C GLN A 169 4.96 11.30 -33.18
N ASN A 170 6.03 11.22 -32.38
CA ASN A 170 7.31 11.90 -32.64
C ASN A 170 8.40 10.86 -32.91
N GLY A 171 8.41 10.27 -34.10
CA GLY A 171 9.44 9.30 -34.52
C GLY A 171 9.42 8.00 -33.68
N GLU A 172 10.59 7.49 -33.30
CA GLU A 172 10.75 6.20 -32.59
C GLU A 172 10.15 6.17 -31.16
N LYS A 173 9.59 7.29 -30.67
CA LYS A 173 9.01 7.39 -29.33
C LYS A 173 7.52 7.69 -29.42
N ASN A 174 6.70 6.75 -28.94
CA ASN A 174 5.26 6.92 -28.78
C ASN A 174 4.96 7.50 -27.39
N PHE A 175 4.24 8.63 -27.34
CA PHE A 175 3.74 9.20 -26.10
C PHE A 175 2.21 9.07 -26.07
N ASN A 176 1.70 8.27 -25.14
CA ASN A 176 0.27 8.09 -24.94
C ASN A 176 -0.20 9.02 -23.82
N LEU A 177 -1.06 9.99 -24.18
CA LEU A 177 -1.75 10.84 -23.22
C LEU A 177 -3.22 10.42 -23.14
N THR A 178 -3.62 9.82 -22.03
CA THR A 178 -5.02 9.44 -21.77
C THR A 178 -5.69 10.53 -20.93
N ASN A 179 -6.72 11.18 -21.48
CA ASN A 179 -7.51 12.17 -20.75
C ASN A 179 -8.69 11.45 -20.06
N ASN A 180 -8.74 11.51 -18.72
CA ASN A 180 -9.79 10.90 -17.89
C ASN A 180 -10.88 11.90 -17.47
N GLY A 181 -11.14 12.94 -18.26
CA GLY A 181 -12.16 13.94 -17.97
C GLY A 181 -13.55 13.32 -17.76
N THR A 182 -14.19 13.67 -16.65
CA THR A 182 -15.59 13.32 -16.36
C THR A 182 -16.47 14.49 -16.76
N MET A 183 -17.44 14.27 -17.67
CA MET A 183 -18.44 15.29 -18.03
C MET A 183 -19.74 15.00 -17.27
N ASN A 184 -20.16 15.96 -16.45
CA ASN A 184 -21.45 15.94 -15.77
C ASN A 184 -22.43 16.83 -16.51
N PHE A 185 -23.58 16.26 -16.91
CA PHE A 185 -24.70 17.01 -17.46
C PHE A 185 -25.72 17.23 -16.35
N ASN A 186 -25.98 18.50 -16.02
CA ASN A 186 -27.11 18.90 -15.19
C ASN A 186 -28.20 19.39 -16.15
N PHE A 187 -29.32 18.67 -16.20
CA PHE A 187 -30.53 19.12 -16.89
C PHE A 187 -31.41 19.90 -15.93
#